data_AF-A0A7R8NQB2-F1
#
_entry.id   AF-A0A7R8NQB2-F1
#
_cell.length_a   1.000
_cell.length_b   1.000
_cell.length_c   1.000
_cell.angle_alpha   90.00
_cell.angle_beta   90.00
_cell.angle_gamma   90.00
#
_symmetry.space_group_name_H-M   'P 1'
#
loop_
_entity.id
_entity.type
_entity.pdbx_description
1 polymer ?
#
loop_
_entity_poly.entity_id
_entity_poly.type
_entity_poly.pdbx_seq_one_letter_code
_entity_poly.pdbx_strand_id
1 'polypeptide(L)'
;MFQRQVAVFEAELELPSGIGPMENDECQITPDTFEVFVNALLAKHRRTSHAIWLALADGFTATVLVLAERAGVTVDWALLGAAPEAEMADVQVSAVTGLSAPAEAGAWAAGLRKKAQELGRRMPR
;
A
#
# COMPACT_ATOMS: atom_id res chain seq x y z
N MET A 1 11.88 10.05 -10.02
CA MET A 1 11.62 8.60 -9.86
C MET A 1 10.23 8.38 -9.26
N PHE A 2 9.93 8.96 -8.10
CA PHE A 2 8.65 8.82 -7.39
C PHE A 2 7.41 9.00 -8.29
N GLN A 3 7.31 10.11 -9.05
CA GLN A 3 6.21 10.35 -9.99
C GLN A 3 6.01 9.23 -11.04
N ARG A 4 7.06 8.53 -11.46
CA ARG A 4 6.92 7.38 -12.37
C ARG A 4 6.33 6.16 -11.66
N GLN A 5 6.65 5.97 -10.38
CA GLN A 5 6.02 4.93 -9.55
C GLN A 5 4.55 5.26 -9.31
N VAL A 6 4.23 6.53 -9.02
CA VAL A 6 2.83 6.99 -8.90
C VAL A 6 2.06 6.61 -10.16
N ALA A 7 2.53 6.99 -11.35
CA ALA A 7 1.88 6.66 -12.62
C ALA A 7 1.71 5.14 -12.85
N VAL A 8 2.70 4.33 -12.45
CA VAL A 8 2.58 2.86 -12.52
C VAL A 8 1.45 2.36 -11.62
N PHE A 9 1.39 2.82 -10.36
CA PHE A 9 0.36 2.37 -9.44
C PHE A 9 -1.04 2.95 -9.73
N GLU A 10 -1.12 4.14 -10.32
CA GLU A 10 -2.39 4.67 -10.86
C GLU A 10 -2.92 3.81 -12.00
N ALA A 11 -2.05 3.37 -12.92
CA ALA A 11 -2.44 2.46 -13.99
C ALA A 11 -2.80 1.06 -13.46
N GLU A 12 -2.03 0.55 -12.50
CA GLU A 12 -2.28 -0.76 -11.87
C GLU A 12 -3.56 -0.82 -11.04
N LEU A 13 -4.00 0.31 -10.49
CA LEU A 13 -5.21 0.41 -9.68
C LEU A 13 -6.39 1.00 -10.46
N GLU A 14 -6.16 1.52 -11.66
CA GLU A 14 -7.12 2.28 -12.46
C GLU A 14 -7.77 3.44 -11.68
N LEU A 15 -7.01 4.05 -10.79
CA LEU A 15 -7.47 5.10 -9.88
C LEU A 15 -6.47 6.26 -9.86
N PRO A 16 -6.95 7.52 -9.85
CA PRO A 16 -6.08 8.66 -9.61
C PRO A 16 -5.50 8.60 -8.19
N SER A 17 -4.22 8.95 -8.06
CA SER A 17 -3.55 8.96 -6.75
C SER A 17 -3.92 10.18 -5.91
N GLY A 18 -4.36 11.28 -6.51
CA GLY A 18 -4.49 12.55 -5.79
C GLY A 18 -3.14 13.19 -5.43
N ILE A 19 -2.03 12.67 -5.95
CA ILE A 19 -0.70 13.29 -5.88
C ILE A 19 -0.55 14.21 -7.10
N GLY A 20 -0.39 15.50 -6.85
CA GLY A 20 -0.16 16.51 -7.87
C GLY A 20 1.25 16.42 -8.50
N PRO A 21 1.59 17.32 -9.43
CA PRO A 21 2.91 17.38 -10.02
C PRO A 21 3.98 17.61 -8.95
N MET A 22 5.20 17.13 -9.22
CA MET A 22 6.35 17.33 -8.34
C MET A 22 7.08 18.60 -8.70
N GLU A 23 7.15 19.54 -7.77
CA GLU A 23 7.86 20.81 -7.90
C GLU A 23 8.76 21.01 -6.68
N ASN A 24 10.06 21.24 -6.87
CA ASN A 24 11.05 21.38 -5.79
C ASN A 24 11.00 20.22 -4.76
N ASP A 25 10.85 18.98 -5.23
CA ASP A 25 10.69 17.77 -4.41
C ASP A 25 9.43 17.73 -3.52
N GLU A 26 8.47 18.62 -3.77
CA GLU A 26 7.17 18.65 -3.11
C GLU A 26 6.04 18.25 -4.07
N CYS A 27 4.98 17.66 -3.55
CA CYS A 27 3.76 17.36 -4.30
C CYS A 27 2.55 17.81 -3.50
N GLN A 28 1.58 18.45 -4.15
CA GLN A 28 0.28 18.71 -3.52
C GLN A 28 -0.50 17.40 -3.38
N ILE A 29 -1.14 17.18 -2.24
CA ILE A 29 -1.97 16.00 -2.01
C ILE A 29 -3.43 16.45 -1.90
N THR A 30 -4.32 15.85 -2.70
CA THR A 30 -5.76 15.96 -2.53
C THR A 30 -6.23 14.85 -1.57
N PRO A 31 -6.56 15.15 -0.31
CA PRO A 31 -6.73 14.13 0.74
C PRO A 31 -7.79 13.08 0.40
N ASP A 32 -8.97 13.49 -0.08
CA ASP A 32 -10.08 12.57 -0.37
C ASP A 32 -9.73 11.57 -1.48
N THR A 33 -9.10 12.04 -2.56
CA THR A 33 -8.64 11.17 -3.65
C THR A 33 -7.51 10.26 -3.20
N PHE A 34 -6.58 10.82 -2.42
CA PHE A 34 -5.44 10.07 -1.92
C PHE A 34 -5.85 8.98 -0.93
N GLU A 35 -6.84 9.22 -0.07
CA GLU A 35 -7.40 8.21 0.82
C GLU A 35 -7.96 7.00 0.05
N VAL A 36 -8.75 7.25 -1.00
CA VAL A 36 -9.29 6.19 -1.84
C VAL A 36 -8.16 5.37 -2.48
N PHE A 37 -7.14 6.06 -3.01
CA PHE A 37 -5.98 5.42 -3.61
C PHE A 37 -5.19 4.57 -2.60
N VAL A 38 -4.89 5.12 -1.42
CA VAL A 38 -4.16 4.42 -0.34
C VAL A 38 -4.90 3.15 0.07
N ASN A 39 -6.22 3.25 0.30
CA ASN A 39 -7.03 2.10 0.69
C ASN A 39 -7.08 1.03 -0.42
N ALA A 40 -7.19 1.43 -1.69
CA ALA A 40 -7.15 0.51 -2.82
C ALA A 40 -5.78 -0.18 -2.96
N LEU A 41 -4.68 0.57 -2.80
CA LEU A 41 -3.31 0.04 -2.83
C LEU A 41 -3.11 -1.02 -1.73
N LEU A 42 -3.53 -0.73 -0.50
CA LEU A 42 -3.41 -1.65 0.62
C LEU A 42 -4.28 -2.89 0.45
N ALA A 43 -5.48 -2.74 -0.09
CA ALA A 43 -6.35 -3.87 -0.41
C ALA A 43 -5.72 -4.79 -1.47
N LYS A 44 -5.15 -4.22 -2.55
CA LYS A 44 -4.42 -5.00 -3.57
C LYS A 44 -3.18 -5.67 -2.98
N HIS A 45 -2.40 -4.95 -2.19
CA HIS A 45 -1.21 -5.47 -1.51
C HIS A 45 -1.55 -6.62 -0.53
N ARG A 46 -2.71 -6.59 0.13
CA ARG A 46 -3.14 -7.67 1.03
C ARG A 46 -3.64 -8.90 0.26
N ARG A 47 -4.30 -8.70 -0.88
CA ARG A 47 -4.95 -9.78 -1.65
C ARG A 47 -3.98 -10.52 -2.57
N THR A 48 -2.90 -9.89 -3.00
CA THR A 48 -1.95 -10.52 -3.93
C THR A 48 -0.94 -11.41 -3.21
N SER A 49 -0.74 -12.62 -3.72
CA SER A 49 0.37 -13.51 -3.34
C SER A 49 1.57 -13.39 -4.29
N HIS A 50 1.51 -12.48 -5.27
CA HIS A 50 2.55 -12.36 -6.30
C HIS A 50 3.83 -11.74 -5.71
N ALA A 51 4.78 -12.59 -5.33
CA ALA A 51 6.00 -12.20 -4.60
C ALA A 51 6.78 -11.04 -5.27
N ILE A 52 6.93 -11.05 -6.60
CA ILE A 52 7.63 -9.97 -7.32
C ILE A 52 6.88 -8.64 -7.22
N TRP A 53 5.56 -8.63 -7.40
CA TRP A 53 4.75 -7.42 -7.27
C TRP A 53 4.86 -6.86 -5.84
N LEU A 54 4.76 -7.72 -4.83
CA LEU A 54 4.94 -7.33 -3.42
C LEU A 54 6.32 -6.70 -3.17
N ALA A 55 7.38 -7.33 -3.67
CA ALA A 55 8.75 -6.80 -3.52
C ALA A 55 8.93 -5.43 -4.19
N LEU A 56 8.30 -5.20 -5.35
CA LEU A 56 8.34 -3.92 -6.06
C LEU A 56 7.46 -2.85 -5.38
N ALA A 57 6.29 -3.25 -4.88
CA ALA A 57 5.31 -2.35 -4.28
C ALA A 57 5.60 -1.98 -2.83
N ASP A 58 6.40 -2.76 -2.11
CA ASP A 58 6.68 -2.61 -0.68
C ASP A 58 7.20 -1.21 -0.33
N GLY A 59 8.24 -0.75 -1.04
CA GLY A 59 8.86 0.55 -0.81
C GLY A 59 7.93 1.71 -1.17
N PHE A 60 7.16 1.57 -2.25
CA PHE A 60 6.17 2.56 -2.65
C PHE A 60 5.02 2.65 -1.63
N THR A 61 4.48 1.51 -1.21
CA THR A 61 3.39 1.41 -0.22
C THR A 61 3.82 2.04 1.11
N ALA A 62 5.03 1.75 1.58
CA ALA A 62 5.56 2.39 2.78
C ALA A 62 5.69 3.92 2.64
N THR A 63 6.10 4.41 1.46
CA THR A 63 6.18 5.86 1.17
C THR A 63 4.80 6.51 1.18
N VAL A 64 3.83 5.91 0.49
CA VAL A 64 2.44 6.37 0.43
C VAL A 64 1.81 6.42 1.82
N LEU A 65 2.10 5.45 2.69
CA LEU A 65 1.64 5.46 4.08
C LEU A 65 2.20 6.62 4.90
N VAL A 66 3.47 6.99 4.71
CA VAL A 66 4.04 8.19 5.35
C VAL A 66 3.33 9.45 4.89
N LEU A 67 3.07 9.56 3.59
CA LEU A 67 2.34 10.69 3.03
C LEU A 67 0.89 10.74 3.55
N ALA A 68 0.23 9.59 3.69
CA ALA A 68 -1.13 9.50 4.21
C ALA A 68 -1.20 10.00 5.66
N GLU A 69 -0.27 9.56 6.52
CA GLU A 69 -0.14 10.04 7.89
C GLU A 69 0.03 11.57 7.94
N ARG A 70 0.88 12.13 7.07
CA ARG A 70 1.13 13.57 7.01
C ARG A 70 -0.03 14.38 6.42
N ALA A 71 -0.79 13.79 5.50
CA ALA A 71 -1.98 14.38 4.92
C ALA A 71 -3.22 14.28 5.83
N GLY A 72 -3.10 13.66 7.01
CA GLY A 72 -4.22 13.42 7.93
C GLY A 72 -5.19 12.33 7.46
N VAL A 73 -4.80 11.52 6.48
CA VAL A 73 -5.59 10.41 5.97
C VAL A 73 -5.56 9.25 6.97
N THR A 74 -6.73 8.80 7.39
CA THR A 74 -6.87 7.68 8.33
C THR A 74 -7.05 6.37 7.57
N VAL A 75 -6.13 5.43 7.77
CA VAL A 75 -6.23 4.08 7.18
C VAL A 75 -7.00 3.16 8.14
N ASP A 76 -8.11 2.58 7.67
CA ASP A 76 -8.84 1.56 8.42
C ASP A 76 -8.20 0.17 8.25
N TRP A 77 -7.24 -0.09 9.12
CA TRP A 77 -6.51 -1.36 9.16
C TRP A 77 -7.36 -2.55 9.61
N ALA A 78 -8.44 -2.31 10.38
CA ALA A 78 -9.31 -3.38 10.84
C ALA A 78 -10.14 -3.91 9.67
N LEU A 79 -10.68 -2.99 8.85
CA LEU A 79 -11.38 -3.31 7.62
C LEU A 79 -10.47 -4.05 6.62
N LEU A 80 -9.23 -3.56 6.44
CA LEU A 80 -8.25 -4.19 5.53
C LEU A 80 -7.80 -5.57 6.02
N GLY A 81 -7.70 -5.77 7.34
CA GLY A 81 -7.33 -7.06 7.93
C GLY A 81 -8.45 -8.10 7.88
N ALA A 82 -9.72 -7.67 7.82
CA ALA A 82 -10.90 -8.53 7.76
C ALA A 82 -11.28 -8.97 6.33
N ALA A 83 -10.66 -8.40 5.29
CA ALA A 83 -10.97 -8.74 3.91
C ALA A 83 -10.65 -10.23 3.62
N PRO A 84 -11.61 -11.03 3.11
CA PRO A 84 -11.38 -12.44 2.82
C PRO A 84 -10.35 -12.58 1.69
N GLU A 85 -9.52 -13.61 1.82
CA GLU A 85 -8.59 -14.06 0.80
C GLU A 85 -9.42 -14.63 -0.35
N ALA A 86 -9.72 -13.81 -1.36
CA ALA A 86 -10.53 -14.23 -2.50
C ALA A 86 -9.78 -15.29 -3.32
N GLU A 87 -10.52 -16.32 -3.77
CA GLU A 87 -10.00 -17.50 -4.46
C GLU A 87 -9.06 -17.14 -5.62
N MET A 88 -7.84 -17.67 -5.51
CA MET A 88 -6.70 -17.33 -6.33
C MET A 88 -6.74 -18.10 -7.65
N ALA A 89 -7.08 -17.44 -8.75
CA ALA A 89 -6.81 -17.95 -10.09
C ALA A 89 -5.47 -17.38 -10.56
N ASP A 90 -4.36 -17.99 -10.15
CA ASP A 90 -3.16 -18.10 -10.99
C ASP A 90 -2.15 -19.13 -10.42
N VAL A 91 -1.55 -19.85 -11.36
CA VAL A 91 -0.80 -21.12 -11.22
C VAL A 91 0.20 -21.11 -10.05
N GLN A 92 -0.12 -21.89 -9.01
CA GLN A 92 0.78 -22.25 -7.92
C GLN A 92 1.65 -23.45 -8.31
N VAL A 93 2.97 -23.35 -8.11
CA VAL A 93 3.86 -24.50 -7.95
C VAL A 93 4.24 -24.58 -6.46
N SER A 94 3.49 -25.40 -5.70
CA SER A 94 3.71 -25.89 -4.30
C SER A 94 4.02 -24.85 -3.20
N ALA A 95 3.44 -24.86 -2.00
CA ALA A 95 2.73 -25.90 -1.26
C ALA A 95 1.83 -25.31 -0.13
N VAL A 96 0.89 -26.15 0.29
CA VAL A 96 -0.05 -26.13 1.43
C VAL A 96 0.42 -25.43 2.72
N THR A 97 -0.41 -24.53 3.27
CA THR A 97 -1.00 -24.51 4.64
C THR A 97 -1.89 -23.25 4.72
N GLY A 98 -3.12 -23.23 5.22
CA GLY A 98 -3.61 -23.82 6.46
C GLY A 98 -4.01 -22.67 7.41
N LEU A 99 -5.20 -22.11 7.20
CA LEU A 99 -5.99 -21.26 8.12
C LEU A 99 -5.20 -20.47 9.20
N SER A 100 -4.56 -19.35 8.84
CA SER A 100 -3.93 -18.41 9.79
C SER A 100 -4.30 -16.93 9.53
N ALA A 101 -5.53 -16.69 9.07
CA ALA A 101 -5.94 -15.38 8.55
C ALA A 101 -5.87 -14.16 9.52
N PRO A 102 -6.23 -14.25 10.82
CA PRO A 102 -6.30 -13.04 11.66
C PRO A 102 -4.92 -12.59 12.20
N ALA A 103 -4.09 -13.55 12.63
CA ALA A 103 -2.77 -13.25 13.17
C ALA A 103 -1.81 -12.78 12.07
N GLU A 104 -1.92 -13.35 10.87
CA GLU A 104 -1.15 -12.94 9.70
C GLU A 104 -1.56 -11.54 9.20
N ALA A 105 -2.86 -11.21 9.23
CA ALA A 105 -3.33 -9.86 8.92
C ALA A 105 -2.76 -8.81 9.90
N GLY A 106 -2.72 -9.12 11.20
CA GLY A 106 -2.10 -8.27 12.22
C GLY A 106 -0.60 -8.08 12.00
N ALA A 107 0.12 -9.17 11.68
CA ALA A 107 1.56 -9.13 11.40
C ALA A 107 1.88 -8.33 10.12
N TRP A 108 1.09 -8.50 9.05
CA TRP A 108 1.21 -7.74 7.80
C TRP A 108 1.06 -6.23 8.04
N ALA A 109 -0.02 -5.82 8.71
CA ALA A 109 -0.28 -4.42 9.01
C ALA A 109 0.80 -3.81 9.91
N ALA A 110 1.28 -4.56 10.93
CA ALA A 110 2.38 -4.13 11.78
C ALA A 110 3.69 -3.96 10.99
N GLY A 111 3.98 -4.86 10.06
CA GLY A 111 5.16 -4.80 9.20
C GLY A 111 5.19 -3.55 8.31
N LEU A 112 4.09 -3.25 7.62
CA LEU A 112 3.97 -2.05 6.78
C LEU A 112 4.08 -0.76 7.59
N ARG A 113 3.41 -0.68 8.75
CA ARG A 113 3.50 0.49 9.64
C ARG A 113 4.93 0.71 10.14
N LYS A 114 5.64 -0.35 10.51
CA LYS A 114 7.04 -0.26 10.93
C LYS A 114 7.92 0.30 9.80
N LYS A 115 7.78 -0.22 8.57
CA LYS A 115 8.50 0.29 7.39
C LYS A 115 8.20 1.77 7.15
N ALA A 116 6.93 2.16 7.19
CA ALA A 116 6.51 3.56 7.02
C ALA A 116 7.14 4.45 8.11
N GLN A 117 7.10 4.05 9.38
CA GLN A 117 7.74 4.82 10.46
C GLN A 117 9.26 4.97 10.27
N GLU A 118 9.96 3.90 9.88
CA GLU A 118 11.41 3.94 9.62
C GLU A 118 11.74 4.87 8.45
N LEU A 119 10.91 4.88 7.40
CA LEU A 119 11.06 5.77 6.26
C LEU A 119 10.73 7.22 6.62
N GLY A 120 9.64 7.46 7.34
CA GLY A 120 9.18 8.79 7.75
C GLY A 120 10.19 9.52 8.64
N ARG A 121 10.99 8.78 9.42
CA ARG A 121 12.12 9.35 10.20
C ARG A 121 13.25 9.88 9.33
N ARG A 122 13.38 9.40 8.08
CA ARG A 122 14.41 9.83 7.12
C ARG A 122 13.91 10.92 6.18
N MET A 123 12.59 11.15 6.12
CA MET A 123 12.00 12.19 5.27
C MET A 123 12.01 13.54 6.01
N PRO A 124 12.29 14.66 5.30
CA PRO A 124 12.11 16.00 5.84
C PRO A 124 10.70 16.18 6.40
N ARG A 125 10.53 16.99 7.44
CA ARG A 125 9.23 17.24 8.07
C ARG A 125 8.48 18.34 7.36
#